data_AF-A0A973FWI6-F1
#
_entry.id   AF-A0A973FWI6-F1
#
_cell.length_a   1.000
_cell.length_b   1.000
_cell.length_c   1.000
_cell.angle_alpha   90.00
_cell.angle_beta   90.00
_cell.angle_gamma   90.00
#
_symmetry.space_group_name_H-M   'P 1'
#
loop_
_entity.id
_entity.type
_entity.pdbx_description
1 polymer ?
#
loop_
_entity_poly.entity_id
_entity_poly.type
_entity_poly.pdbx_seq_one_letter_code
_entity_poly.pdbx_strand_id
1 'polypeptide(L)' 'MKKGIVGKKLGMTQVFGDDGAAIGVTAIEVEPSVVVQVKTKAKEGYDAIQLGYGRKKQKNVTKPLQG' A
#
# COMPACT_ATOMS: atom_id res chain seq x y z
N MET A 1 3.38 15.76 6.67
CA MET A 1 3.23 14.29 6.55
C MET A 1 2.79 13.98 5.13
N LYS A 2 3.60 13.26 4.33
CA LYS A 2 3.18 12.85 2.98
C LYS A 2 2.25 11.65 3.12
N LYS A 3 1.06 11.71 2.52
CA LYS A 3 0.11 10.59 2.48
C LYS A 3 0.66 9.56 1.49
N GLY A 4 0.89 8.34 1.96
CA GLY A 4 1.31 7.20 1.13
C GLY A 4 0.14 6.26 0.86
N ILE A 5 0.28 5.42 -0.16
CA ILE A 5 -0.65 4.34 -0.50
C ILE A 5 0.11 3.02 -0.56
N VAL A 6 -0.57 1.90 -0.33
CA VAL A 6 0.02 0.57 -0.48
C VAL A 6 -0.38 0.03 -1.85
N GLY A 7 0.61 -0.45 -2.60
CA GLY A 7 0.40 -1.10 -3.89
C GLY A 7 1.21 -2.37 -4.03
N LYS A 8 0.77 -3.26 -4.93
CA LYS A 8 1.42 -4.53 -5.24
C LYS A 8 2.18 -4.42 -6.55
N LYS A 9 3.44 -4.82 -6.57
CA LYS A 9 4.23 -4.94 -7.79
C LYS A 9 3.64 -6.05 -8.67
N LEU A 10 3.15 -5.69 -9.85
CA LEU A 10 2.65 -6.66 -10.84
C LEU A 10 3.78 -7.16 -11.74
N GLY A 11 4.73 -6.29 -12.08
CA GLY A 11 5.81 -6.65 -12.99
C GLY A 11 6.53 -5.42 -13.51
N MET A 12 7.37 -5.64 -14.51
CA MET A 12 8.10 -4.58 -15.21
C MET A 12 7.76 -4.65 -16.69
N THR A 13 7.60 -3.48 -17.30
CA THR A 13 7.37 -3.31 -18.74
C THR A 13 8.19 -2.13 -19.23
N GLN A 14 8.05 -1.76 -20.48
CA GLN A 14 8.66 -0.56 -21.05
C GLN A 14 7.61 0.34 -21.67
N VAL A 15 7.83 1.64 -21.58
CA VAL A 15 7.10 2.66 -22.32
C VAL A 15 8.09 3.37 -23.23
N PHE A 16 7.65 3.74 -24.43
CA PHE A 16 8.47 4.51 -25.35
C PHE A 16 8.22 6.00 -25.10
N GLY A 17 9.30 6.74 -24.87
CA GLY A 17 9.27 8.20 -24.79
C GLY A 17 9.03 8.85 -26.14
N ASP A 18 8.72 10.14 -26.14
CA ASP A 18 8.43 10.92 -27.36
C ASP A 18 9.64 11.00 -28.33
N ASP A 19 10.85 10.79 -27.80
CA ASP A 19 12.12 10.69 -28.53
C ASP A 19 12.42 9.28 -29.06
N GLY A 20 11.51 8.31 -28.85
CA GLY A 20 11.67 6.91 -29.22
C GLY A 20 12.49 6.08 -28.21
N ALA A 21 12.93 6.65 -27.09
CA ALA A 21 13.69 5.92 -26.08
C ALA A 21 12.80 4.89 -25.34
N ALA A 22 13.29 3.67 -25.15
CA ALA A 22 12.61 2.66 -24.35
C ALA A 22 12.93 2.86 -22.86
N ILE A 23 11.93 3.24 -22.07
CA ILE A 23 12.05 3.50 -20.63
C ILE A 23 11.43 2.34 -19.85
N GLY A 24 12.25 1.64 -19.07
CA GLY A 24 11.78 0.57 -18.19
C GLY A 24 10.95 1.12 -17.03
N VAL A 25 9.74 0.59 -16.83
CA VAL A 25 8.80 0.99 -15.78
C VAL A 25 8.30 -0.20 -14.99
N THR A 26 7.91 0.03 -13.74
CA THR A 26 7.28 -0.98 -12.89
C THR A 26 5.77 -0.75 -12.82
N ALA A 27 4.98 -1.75 -13.16
CA ALA A 27 3.54 -1.72 -12.98
C ALA A 27 3.19 -2.02 -11.51
N ILE A 28 2.48 -1.10 -10.86
CA ILE A 28 2.02 -1.23 -9.48
C ILE A 28 0.48 -1.23 -9.49
N GLU A 29 -0.12 -2.30 -8.99
CA GLU A 29 -1.56 -2.38 -8.74
C GLU A 29 -1.88 -1.71 -7.41
N VAL A 30 -2.87 -0.82 -7.42
CA VAL A 30 -3.35 -0.14 -6.23
C VAL A 30 -4.81 -0.50 -6.02
N GLU A 31 -5.09 -1.14 -4.89
CA GLU A 31 -6.45 -1.31 -4.36
C GLU A 31 -6.70 -0.26 -3.28
N PRO A 32 -7.98 0.02 -2.91
CA PRO A 32 -8.30 0.97 -1.85
C PRO A 32 -7.54 0.66 -0.55
N SER A 33 -6.64 1.58 -0.16
CA SER A 33 -5.94 1.53 1.13
C SER A 33 -6.80 2.19 2.20
N VAL A 34 -7.28 1.43 3.17
CA VAL A 34 -8.17 1.94 4.24
C VAL A 34 -7.36 2.28 5.49
N VAL A 35 -7.72 3.36 6.19
CA VAL A 35 -7.07 3.72 7.46
C VAL A 35 -7.58 2.81 8.56
N VAL A 36 -6.69 2.01 9.15
CA VAL A 36 -7.01 1.06 10.24
C VAL A 36 -6.78 1.69 11.60
N GLN A 37 -5.69 2.45 11.76
CA GLN A 37 -5.35 3.11 13.01
C GLN A 37 -4.62 4.42 12.74
N VAL A 38 -4.94 5.44 13.55
CA VAL A 38 -4.15 6.67 13.65
C VAL A 38 -3.35 6.60 14.94
N LYS A 39 -2.02 6.66 14.81
CA LYS A 39 -1.08 6.70 15.94
C LYS A 39 -0.70 8.13 16.23
N THR A 40 -0.62 8.45 17.51
CA THR A 40 -0.36 9.79 18.01
C THR A 40 0.81 9.77 18.98
N LYS A 41 1.55 10.87 19.07
CA LYS A 41 2.65 11.01 20.05
C LYS A 41 2.23 10.72 21.50
N ALA A 42 1.03 11.11 21.90
CA ALA A 42 0.58 10.94 23.28
C ALA A 42 0.41 9.47 23.69
N LYS A 43 0.03 8.59 22.75
CA LYS A 43 -0.31 7.19 23.04
C LYS A 43 0.77 6.22 22.57
N GLU A 44 1.39 6.47 21.41
CA GLU A 44 2.37 5.57 20.79
C GLU A 44 3.79 6.16 20.69
N GLY A 45 4.00 7.42 21.11
CA GLY A 45 5.30 8.09 21.08
C GLY A 45 5.70 8.69 19.73
N TYR A 46 4.87 8.51 18.68
CA TYR A 46 5.10 9.07 17.34
C TYR A 46 3.79 9.25 16.57
N ASP A 47 3.84 10.08 15.52
CA ASP A 47 2.71 10.30 14.62
C ASP A 47 2.82 9.37 13.40
N ALA A 48 1.80 8.51 13.19
CA ALA A 48 1.73 7.63 12.03
C ALA A 48 0.30 7.24 11.66
N ILE A 49 0.11 6.81 10.41
CA ILE A 49 -1.16 6.24 9.93
C ILE A 49 -0.89 4.79 9.53
N GLN A 50 -1.68 3.87 10.06
CA GLN A 50 -1.69 2.48 9.64
C GLN A 50 -2.73 2.28 8.54
N LEU A 51 -2.27 1.73 7.41
CA LEU A 51 -3.12 1.41 6.27
C LEU A 51 -3.32 -0.10 6.17
N GLY A 52 -4.56 -0.51 5.92
CA GLY A 52 -4.92 -1.86 5.51
C GLY A 52 -4.99 -1.95 3.99
N TYR A 53 -4.47 -3.05 3.44
CA TYR A 53 -4.45 -3.32 2.01
C TYR A 53 -4.75 -4.79 1.73
N GLY A 54 -5.45 -5.04 0.62
CA GLY A 54 -5.83 -6.37 0.18
C GLY A 54 -6.98 -6.99 0.97
N ARG A 55 -7.38 -8.19 0.55
CA ARG A 55 -8.44 -8.98 1.20
C ARG A 55 -7.88 -10.32 1.69
N LYS A 56 -8.20 -10.67 2.94
CA LYS A 56 -7.90 -11.98 3.52
C LYS A 56 -9.20 -12.67 3.91
N LYS A 57 -9.41 -13.92 3.46
CA LYS A 57 -10.59 -14.72 3.87
C LYS A 57 -10.58 -14.90 5.38
N GLN A 58 -11.75 -14.82 6.03
CA GLN A 58 -11.88 -14.87 7.49
C GLN A 58 -11.22 -16.10 8.12
N LYS A 59 -11.35 -17.27 7.48
CA LYS A 59 -10.70 -18.53 7.91
C LYS A 59 -9.16 -18.47 7.95
N ASN A 60 -8.54 -17.51 7.26
CA ASN A 60 -7.10 -17.31 7.21
C ASN A 60 -6.64 -16.19 8.19
N VAL A 61 -7.55 -15.58 8.95
CA VAL A 61 -7.25 -14.53 9.94
C VAL A 61 -7.16 -15.18 11.32
N THR A 62 -6.15 -14.81 12.12
CA THR A 62 -6.01 -15.28 13.50
C THR A 62 -7.01 -14.59 14.42
N LYS A 63 -7.45 -15.25 15.50
CA LYS A 63 -8.48 -14.71 16.42
C LYS A 63 -8.22 -13.26 16.89
N PRO A 64 -7.00 -12.85 17.29
CA PRO A 64 -6.75 -11.48 17.74
C PRO A 64 -6.94 -10.41 16.64
N LEU A 65 -6.86 -10.80 15.37
CA LEU A 65 -7.03 -9.89 14.23
C LEU A 65 -8.46 -9.86 13.69
N GLN A 66 -9.36 -10.68 14.23
CA GLN A 66 -10.76 -10.73 13.80
C GLN A 66 -11.65 -9.68 14.50
N GLY A 67 -11.15 -9.04 15.57
CA GLY A 67 -11.92 -8.16 16.44
C GLY A 67 -12.21 -8.83 17.77
#